data_AF-A0A8H5HZE9-F1
#
_entry.id   AF-A0A8H5HZE9-F1
#
_cell.length_a   1.000
_cell.length_b   1.000
_cell.length_c   1.000
_cell.angle_alpha   90.00
_cell.angle_beta   90.00
_cell.angle_gamma   90.00
#
_symmetry.space_group_name_H-M   'P 1'
#
loop_
_entity.id
_entity.type
_entity.pdbx_description
1 polymer ?
#
loop_
_entity_poly.entity_id
_entity_poly.type
_entity_poly.pdbx_seq_one_letter_code
_entity_poly.pdbx_strand_id
1 'polypeptide(L)'
;MFPSLLLAALLGLRLSLAAPVNDSNIDAAPLARHILKRSIPAAPRYVVYSDAFISSTNPAPPTSSIAGWTVFNIAFLTNFAADNYGVWVSMTDAQRTAVKAQYAAAGIKLCVAAFGSTEEPTNAGLNPVTLADSVASAVIQYQLDGVDIDYEDFDAFNRKDGSAEAWLISFTTELRKKLPVGQYIVTHAPVAPWFISELYNGRGYTYVDQQVGNLIDWYNVQFYNQGATEYTTCDGLLTESSSTWPGSSVFQIAARGVPLDKIVIGKPAAANNANNGLMTTSLLASCASQAVSKGWNAGIMSWQYPDASSAWIKAVQVGMSGAAPGPTTTVGSTTVVTTTTSTAITSPTAGSCANMATWDSSTIYTAGVFVVYQGFLWKANQWNDDEVPGGPSGAWDKVFSC
;
A
#
# COMPACT_ATOMS: atom_id res chain seq x y z
N MET A 1 -59.94 -13.31 47.03
CA MET A 1 -59.27 -12.59 45.94
C MET A 1 -57.82 -13.08 45.88
N PHE A 2 -57.40 -13.57 44.70
CA PHE A 2 -56.11 -14.16 44.29
C PHE A 2 -54.88 -13.22 44.46
N PRO A 3 -53.62 -13.60 44.12
CA PRO A 3 -52.87 -14.89 44.15
C PRO A 3 -51.41 -14.75 44.70
N SER A 4 -50.62 -15.85 44.73
CA SER A 4 -49.12 -15.98 44.62
C SER A 4 -48.63 -17.13 45.54
N LEU A 5 -47.60 -17.95 45.28
CA LEU A 5 -46.55 -18.07 44.26
C LEU A 5 -46.01 -19.52 44.34
N LEU A 6 -45.49 -20.05 43.22
CA LEU A 6 -44.84 -21.36 43.08
C LEU A 6 -43.31 -21.17 43.06
N LEU A 7 -42.53 -22.02 43.74
CA LEU A 7 -41.14 -22.30 43.35
C LEU A 7 -40.68 -23.66 43.94
N ALA A 8 -40.29 -24.58 43.06
CA ALA A 8 -39.68 -25.87 43.42
C ALA A 8 -38.37 -26.01 42.64
N ALA A 9 -37.30 -26.35 43.37
CA ALA A 9 -35.97 -26.65 42.85
C ALA A 9 -35.84 -28.16 42.58
N LEU A 10 -35.15 -28.54 41.49
CA LEU A 10 -34.69 -29.92 41.27
C LEU A 10 -33.38 -29.95 40.49
N LEU A 11 -32.39 -30.62 41.09
CA LEU A 11 -31.12 -31.04 40.50
C LEU A 11 -31.33 -32.03 39.35
N GLY A 12 -30.46 -31.97 38.34
CA GLY A 12 -30.33 -33.01 37.32
C GLY A 12 -28.87 -33.24 36.92
N LEU A 13 -28.32 -34.41 37.30
CA LEU A 13 -27.11 -35.00 36.73
C LEU A 13 -27.32 -35.28 35.22
N ARG A 14 -26.27 -35.11 34.40
CA ARG A 14 -26.20 -35.75 33.08
C ARG A 14 -24.93 -36.58 32.95
N LEU A 15 -25.13 -37.87 32.65
CA LEU A 15 -24.11 -38.83 32.20
C LEU A 15 -23.62 -38.47 30.80
N SER A 16 -22.32 -38.61 30.58
CA SER A 16 -21.69 -38.61 29.26
C SER A 16 -21.67 -40.03 28.70
N LEU A 17 -22.49 -40.32 27.68
CA LEU A 17 -22.33 -41.52 26.84
C LEU A 17 -21.49 -41.13 25.61
N ALA A 18 -20.32 -41.75 25.47
CA ALA A 18 -19.57 -41.75 24.22
C ALA A 18 -20.15 -42.84 23.31
N ALA A 19 -20.72 -42.45 22.16
CA ALA A 19 -21.06 -43.34 21.07
C ALA A 19 -20.05 -43.12 19.92
N PRO A 20 -19.60 -44.17 19.21
CA PRO A 20 -18.71 -44.01 18.07
C PRO A 20 -19.49 -43.37 16.92
N VAL A 21 -19.00 -42.25 16.39
CA VAL A 21 -19.59 -41.64 15.20
C VAL A 21 -19.13 -42.47 14.00
N ASN A 22 -20.08 -43.18 13.43
CA ASN A 22 -19.90 -43.95 12.20
C ASN A 22 -19.70 -42.99 11.03
N ASP A 23 -18.66 -43.22 10.24
CA ASP A 23 -18.25 -42.43 9.09
C ASP A 23 -19.27 -42.56 7.96
N SER A 24 -20.19 -41.60 7.84
CA SER A 24 -20.98 -41.35 6.62
C SER A 24 -21.77 -40.05 6.75
N ASN A 25 -21.60 -39.15 5.78
CA ASN A 25 -22.22 -37.82 5.66
C ASN A 25 -21.69 -36.70 6.57
N ILE A 26 -20.48 -36.22 6.26
CA ILE A 26 -20.15 -34.81 6.51
C ILE A 26 -20.39 -34.02 5.21
N ASP A 27 -21.61 -33.51 5.08
CA ASP A 27 -21.96 -32.51 4.06
C ASP A 27 -21.48 -31.12 4.51
N ALA A 28 -20.18 -30.98 4.84
CA ALA A 28 -19.53 -29.71 5.18
C ALA A 28 -19.15 -28.88 3.94
N ALA A 29 -19.45 -29.40 2.73
CA ALA A 29 -19.10 -28.77 1.47
C ALA A 29 -19.76 -27.40 1.23
N PRO A 30 -21.00 -27.08 1.64
CA PRO A 30 -21.62 -25.79 1.31
C PRO A 30 -21.03 -24.63 2.11
N LEU A 31 -20.74 -24.83 3.41
CA LEU A 31 -20.18 -23.79 4.28
C LEU A 31 -18.69 -23.57 3.99
N ALA A 32 -17.94 -24.64 3.73
CA ALA A 32 -16.55 -24.56 3.28
C ALA A 32 -16.44 -23.92 1.88
N ARG A 33 -17.35 -24.22 0.94
CA ARG A 33 -17.42 -23.54 -0.37
C ARG A 33 -17.80 -22.07 -0.26
N HIS A 34 -18.64 -21.67 0.70
CA HIS A 34 -18.98 -20.25 0.91
C HIS A 34 -17.81 -19.44 1.48
N ILE A 35 -16.96 -20.05 2.31
CA ILE A 35 -15.73 -19.43 2.80
C ILE A 35 -14.68 -19.33 1.67
N LEU A 36 -14.60 -20.35 0.80
CA LEU A 36 -13.68 -20.38 -0.36
C LEU A 36 -14.09 -19.49 -1.54
N LYS A 37 -15.33 -18.96 -1.58
CA LYS A 37 -15.86 -18.14 -2.68
C LYS A 37 -16.07 -16.67 -2.35
N ARG A 38 -15.61 -16.16 -1.21
CA ARG A 38 -15.60 -14.70 -1.03
C ARG A 38 -14.68 -14.10 -2.11
N SER A 39 -15.25 -13.36 -3.05
CA SER A 39 -14.47 -12.63 -4.04
C SER A 39 -13.59 -11.57 -3.36
N ILE A 40 -14.05 -11.07 -2.22
CA ILE A 40 -13.39 -10.05 -1.41
C ILE A 40 -12.64 -10.70 -0.23
N PRO A 41 -11.32 -10.51 -0.10
CA PRO A 41 -10.56 -10.94 1.07
C PRO A 41 -11.09 -10.28 2.36
N ALA A 42 -11.23 -11.08 3.42
CA ALA A 42 -11.50 -10.54 4.75
C ALA A 42 -10.26 -9.81 5.30
N ALA A 43 -10.47 -8.89 6.23
CA ALA A 43 -9.39 -8.29 7.01
C ALA A 43 -8.62 -9.38 7.79
N PRO A 44 -7.29 -9.27 7.95
CA PRO A 44 -6.42 -8.23 7.38
C PRO A 44 -6.16 -8.44 5.88
N ARG A 45 -6.19 -7.34 5.11
CA ARG A 45 -5.87 -7.34 3.67
C ARG A 45 -4.42 -6.91 3.46
N TYR A 46 -3.69 -7.67 2.66
CA TYR A 46 -2.33 -7.34 2.25
C TYR A 46 -2.33 -7.03 0.75
N VAL A 47 -2.05 -5.78 0.40
CA VAL A 47 -2.13 -5.25 -0.97
C VAL A 47 -0.75 -4.79 -1.45
N VAL A 48 -0.33 -5.21 -2.64
CA VAL A 48 0.91 -4.71 -3.25
C VAL A 48 0.66 -4.24 -4.67
N TYR A 49 1.25 -3.10 -5.02
CA TYR A 49 1.22 -2.55 -6.37
C TYR A 49 2.42 -3.03 -7.18
N SER A 50 2.26 -3.08 -8.49
CA SER A 50 3.30 -3.46 -9.43
C SER A 50 3.25 -2.55 -10.64
N ASP A 51 4.14 -1.57 -10.67
CA ASP A 51 4.43 -0.70 -11.80
C ASP A 51 5.85 -0.93 -12.33
N ALA A 52 6.81 -1.17 -11.42
CA ALA A 52 8.20 -1.47 -11.75
C ALA A 52 8.30 -2.54 -12.85
N PHE A 53 8.97 -2.18 -13.95
CA PHE A 53 9.06 -3.08 -15.09
C PHE A 53 10.10 -4.18 -14.86
N ILE A 54 9.65 -5.43 -14.80
CA ILE A 54 10.52 -6.61 -14.70
C ILE A 54 10.26 -7.50 -15.91
N SER A 55 11.18 -7.47 -16.88
CA SER A 55 11.03 -8.14 -18.18
C SER A 55 10.70 -9.62 -18.11
N SER A 56 11.11 -10.32 -17.05
CA SER A 56 10.89 -11.76 -16.87
C SER A 56 9.60 -12.13 -16.14
N THR A 57 8.96 -11.19 -15.43
CA THR A 57 7.82 -11.49 -14.55
C THR A 57 6.61 -10.61 -14.75
N ASN A 58 6.66 -9.63 -15.66
CA ASN A 58 5.53 -8.78 -15.96
C ASN A 58 4.43 -9.50 -16.74
N PRO A 59 3.15 -9.12 -16.53
CA PRO A 59 2.69 -8.10 -15.58
C PRO A 59 2.42 -8.67 -14.17
N ALA A 60 2.52 -9.98 -14.01
CA ALA A 60 2.14 -10.70 -12.81
C ALA A 60 3.21 -11.75 -12.47
N PRO A 61 4.00 -11.58 -11.39
CA PRO A 61 5.06 -12.49 -11.04
C PRO A 61 4.52 -13.86 -10.59
N PRO A 62 5.38 -14.89 -10.53
CA PRO A 62 5.03 -16.16 -9.90
C PRO A 62 4.51 -15.94 -8.48
N THR A 63 3.45 -16.64 -8.10
CA THR A 63 2.77 -16.44 -6.80
C THR A 63 3.66 -16.76 -5.61
N SER A 64 4.72 -17.55 -5.79
CA SER A 64 5.75 -17.80 -4.77
C SER A 64 6.55 -16.55 -4.39
N SER A 65 6.80 -15.65 -5.35
CA SER A 65 7.54 -14.39 -5.13
C SER A 65 6.73 -13.36 -4.34
N ILE A 66 5.41 -13.50 -4.34
CA ILE A 66 4.46 -12.61 -3.66
C ILE A 66 3.65 -13.32 -2.56
N ALA A 67 4.12 -14.49 -2.11
CA ALA A 67 3.45 -15.23 -1.05
C ALA A 67 3.32 -14.39 0.24
N GLY A 68 2.12 -14.35 0.83
CA GLY A 68 1.80 -13.51 1.98
C GLY A 68 0.96 -12.28 1.61
N TRP A 69 1.00 -11.84 0.35
CA TRP A 69 0.05 -10.85 -0.17
C TRP A 69 -1.31 -11.51 -0.46
N THR A 70 -2.40 -10.77 -0.27
CA THR A 70 -3.77 -11.23 -0.62
C THR A 70 -4.33 -10.58 -1.87
N VAL A 71 -3.83 -9.39 -2.23
CA VAL A 71 -4.24 -8.62 -3.41
C VAL A 71 -2.98 -8.10 -4.09
N PHE A 72 -2.94 -8.25 -5.41
CA PHE A 72 -1.88 -7.75 -6.28
C PHE A 72 -2.52 -6.80 -7.29
N ASN A 73 -2.14 -5.53 -7.26
CA ASN A 73 -2.61 -4.48 -8.16
C ASN A 73 -1.59 -4.27 -9.27
N ILE A 74 -1.94 -4.61 -10.51
CA ILE A 74 -1.13 -4.19 -11.66
C ILE A 74 -1.40 -2.73 -11.96
N ALA A 75 -0.34 -1.95 -12.17
CA ALA A 75 -0.41 -0.55 -12.56
C ALA A 75 -0.23 -0.41 -14.08
N PHE A 76 -0.83 0.54 -14.77
CA PHE A 76 -2.04 1.29 -14.42
C PHE A 76 -3.06 1.16 -15.56
N LEU A 77 -4.35 1.04 -15.20
CA LEU A 77 -5.44 1.24 -16.14
C LEU A 77 -5.55 2.74 -16.41
N THR A 78 -4.86 3.15 -17.46
CA THR A 78 -4.88 4.49 -18.04
C THR A 78 -5.52 4.46 -19.42
N ASN A 79 -5.80 5.64 -19.99
CA ASN A 79 -6.31 5.73 -21.37
C ASN A 79 -5.35 5.19 -22.44
N PHE A 80 -4.08 4.98 -22.10
CA PHE A 80 -3.03 4.59 -23.05
C PHE A 80 -2.67 3.10 -22.99
N ALA A 81 -3.29 2.33 -22.09
CA ALA A 81 -2.91 0.94 -21.81
C ALA A 81 -1.38 0.79 -21.63
N ALA A 82 -0.83 1.57 -20.70
CA ALA A 82 0.58 1.59 -20.37
C ALA A 82 0.94 0.61 -19.25
N ASP A 83 2.24 0.52 -18.95
CA ASP A 83 2.78 -0.19 -17.79
C ASP A 83 2.40 -1.69 -17.76
N ASN A 84 2.30 -2.27 -16.56
CA ASN A 84 1.94 -3.68 -16.38
C ASN A 84 0.50 -3.98 -16.84
N TYR A 85 -0.43 -3.02 -16.74
CA TYR A 85 -1.76 -3.20 -17.31
C TYR A 85 -1.73 -3.36 -18.84
N GLY A 86 -0.90 -2.57 -19.53
CA GLY A 86 -0.67 -2.68 -20.97
C GLY A 86 -0.20 -4.06 -21.39
N VAL A 87 0.75 -4.63 -20.63
CA VAL A 87 1.20 -6.01 -20.85
C VAL A 87 0.05 -7.00 -20.60
N TRP A 88 -0.76 -6.82 -19.54
CA TRP A 88 -1.89 -7.70 -19.23
C TRP A 88 -2.94 -7.77 -20.34
N VAL A 89 -3.32 -6.62 -20.91
CA VAL A 89 -4.31 -6.58 -21.98
C VAL A 89 -3.78 -7.14 -23.31
N SER A 90 -2.46 -7.08 -23.53
CA SER A 90 -1.80 -7.66 -24.71
C SER A 90 -1.74 -9.20 -24.70
N MET A 91 -1.90 -9.82 -23.52
CA MET A 91 -1.93 -11.28 -23.40
C MET A 91 -3.14 -11.88 -24.13
N THR A 92 -3.06 -13.16 -24.46
CA THR A 92 -4.23 -13.94 -24.91
C THR A 92 -5.14 -14.28 -23.73
N ASP A 93 -6.42 -14.58 -24.00
CA ASP A 93 -7.36 -15.04 -22.97
C ASP A 93 -6.88 -16.30 -22.25
N ALA A 94 -6.24 -17.23 -22.97
CA ALA A 94 -5.69 -18.45 -22.38
C ALA A 94 -4.55 -18.16 -21.41
N GLN A 95 -3.65 -17.22 -21.74
CA GLN A 95 -2.57 -16.79 -20.85
C GLN A 95 -3.12 -16.11 -19.60
N ARG A 96 -4.08 -15.18 -19.74
CA ARG A 96 -4.75 -14.55 -18.59
C ARG A 96 -5.42 -15.58 -17.70
N THR A 97 -6.18 -16.51 -18.30
CA THR A 97 -6.86 -17.59 -17.56
C THR A 97 -5.87 -18.45 -16.77
N ALA A 98 -4.71 -18.78 -17.35
CA ALA A 98 -3.66 -19.55 -16.68
C ALA A 98 -3.07 -18.79 -15.47
N VAL A 99 -2.75 -17.50 -15.62
CA VAL A 99 -2.26 -16.67 -14.52
C VAL A 99 -3.33 -16.53 -13.43
N LYS A 100 -4.58 -16.27 -13.81
CA LYS A 100 -5.72 -16.19 -12.88
C LYS A 100 -5.90 -17.47 -12.08
N ALA A 101 -5.75 -18.63 -12.71
CA ALA A 101 -5.82 -19.92 -12.02
C ALA A 101 -4.68 -20.08 -11.00
N GLN A 102 -3.45 -19.65 -11.33
CA GLN A 102 -2.31 -19.69 -10.40
C GLN A 102 -2.53 -18.77 -9.19
N TYR A 103 -3.00 -17.55 -9.43
CA TYR A 103 -3.29 -16.57 -8.37
C TYR A 103 -4.43 -17.04 -7.47
N ALA A 104 -5.51 -17.55 -8.05
CA ALA A 104 -6.62 -18.13 -7.30
C ALA A 104 -6.19 -19.33 -6.45
N ALA A 105 -5.34 -20.22 -6.99
CA ALA A 105 -4.79 -21.35 -6.25
C ALA A 105 -3.88 -20.92 -5.08
N ALA A 106 -3.22 -19.77 -5.20
CA ALA A 106 -2.43 -19.17 -4.13
C ALA A 106 -3.26 -18.33 -3.14
N GLY A 107 -4.57 -18.16 -3.37
CA GLY A 107 -5.44 -17.30 -2.56
C GLY A 107 -5.20 -15.81 -2.77
N ILE A 108 -4.61 -15.42 -3.90
CA ILE A 108 -4.27 -14.03 -4.26
C ILE A 108 -5.28 -13.50 -5.26
N LYS A 109 -5.78 -12.29 -5.05
CA LYS A 109 -6.63 -11.56 -5.98
C LYS A 109 -5.76 -10.70 -6.89
N LEU A 110 -6.00 -10.79 -8.19
CA LEU A 110 -5.33 -9.99 -9.20
C LEU A 110 -6.28 -8.87 -9.65
N CYS A 111 -5.96 -7.66 -9.22
CA CYS A 111 -6.71 -6.43 -9.50
C CYS A 111 -5.84 -5.49 -10.34
N VAL A 112 -6.42 -4.36 -10.75
CA VAL A 112 -5.71 -3.28 -11.45
C VAL A 112 -5.85 -1.98 -10.67
N ALA A 113 -4.82 -1.14 -10.65
CA ALA A 113 -4.93 0.25 -10.21
C ALA A 113 -5.29 1.14 -11.40
N ALA A 114 -6.33 1.95 -11.29
CA ALA A 114 -6.70 2.95 -12.30
C ALA A 114 -6.14 4.32 -11.89
N PHE A 115 -5.68 5.09 -12.89
CA PHE A 115 -5.05 6.40 -12.74
C PHE A 115 -3.60 6.35 -12.22
N GLY A 116 -3.37 6.73 -10.98
CA GLY A 116 -2.05 7.04 -10.44
C GLY A 116 -1.64 8.50 -10.68
N SER A 117 -0.41 8.83 -10.28
CA SER A 117 0.11 10.21 -10.21
C SER A 117 0.20 10.99 -11.52
N THR A 118 -0.09 10.36 -12.67
CA THR A 118 0.02 10.97 -14.01
C THR A 118 -1.32 11.26 -14.67
N GLU A 119 -2.43 10.83 -14.08
CA GLU A 119 -3.77 11.09 -14.61
C GLU A 119 -4.62 11.87 -13.60
N GLU A 120 -5.05 13.07 -14.00
CA GLU A 120 -5.88 13.98 -13.19
C GLU A 120 -7.29 14.10 -13.80
N PRO A 121 -8.19 13.13 -13.57
CA PRO A 121 -9.42 13.01 -14.37
C PRO A 121 -10.43 14.14 -14.13
N THR A 122 -10.44 14.78 -12.96
CA THR A 122 -11.33 15.91 -12.68
C THR A 122 -10.82 17.18 -13.36
N ASN A 123 -9.53 17.45 -13.25
CA ASN A 123 -8.86 18.55 -13.95
C ASN A 123 -8.96 18.44 -15.46
N ALA A 124 -8.80 17.23 -15.99
CA ALA A 124 -8.96 16.95 -17.41
C ALA A 124 -10.42 17.04 -17.89
N GLY A 125 -11.39 17.30 -17.01
CA GLY A 125 -12.80 17.42 -17.35
C GLY A 125 -13.43 16.09 -17.79
N LEU A 126 -12.85 14.96 -17.41
CA LEU A 126 -13.36 13.64 -17.78
C LEU A 126 -14.68 13.37 -17.04
N ASN A 127 -15.67 12.87 -17.77
CA ASN A 127 -16.96 12.53 -17.20
C ASN A 127 -16.83 11.28 -16.29
N PRO A 128 -17.17 11.37 -14.99
CA PRO A 128 -16.99 10.26 -14.05
C PRO A 128 -17.83 9.03 -14.40
N VAL A 129 -19.02 9.22 -14.97
CA VAL A 129 -19.95 8.12 -15.32
C VAL A 129 -19.42 7.33 -16.51
N THR A 130 -19.08 8.02 -17.60
CA THR A 130 -18.53 7.36 -18.80
C THR A 130 -17.19 6.70 -18.52
N LEU A 131 -16.36 7.31 -17.67
CA LEU A 131 -15.07 6.74 -17.31
C LEU A 131 -15.25 5.51 -16.41
N ALA A 132 -16.14 5.55 -15.43
CA ALA A 132 -16.47 4.38 -14.59
C ALA A 132 -16.98 3.21 -15.43
N ASP A 133 -17.82 3.49 -16.44
CA ASP A 133 -18.29 2.48 -17.38
C ASP A 133 -17.17 1.80 -18.15
N SER A 134 -16.18 2.59 -18.58
CA SER A 134 -15.02 2.09 -19.32
C SER A 134 -14.09 1.27 -18.43
N VAL A 135 -13.82 1.75 -17.21
CA VAL A 135 -13.03 1.04 -16.20
C VAL A 135 -13.68 -0.30 -15.83
N ALA A 136 -14.99 -0.31 -15.54
CA ALA A 136 -15.69 -1.56 -15.23
C ALA A 136 -15.67 -2.56 -16.40
N SER A 137 -15.85 -2.06 -17.63
CA SER A 137 -15.81 -2.91 -18.83
C SER A 137 -14.43 -3.56 -19.00
N ALA A 138 -13.36 -2.80 -18.78
CA ALA A 138 -11.99 -3.33 -18.79
C ALA A 138 -11.75 -4.40 -17.73
N VAL A 139 -12.17 -4.16 -16.48
CA VAL A 139 -12.06 -5.15 -15.38
C VAL A 139 -12.72 -6.47 -15.77
N ILE A 140 -13.95 -6.41 -16.30
CA ILE A 140 -14.72 -7.59 -16.71
C ILE A 140 -14.08 -8.28 -17.93
N GLN A 141 -13.78 -7.51 -18.99
CA GLN A 141 -13.22 -8.03 -20.24
C GLN A 141 -11.90 -8.76 -20.01
N TYR A 142 -11.04 -8.21 -19.16
CA TYR A 142 -9.70 -8.75 -18.89
C TYR A 142 -9.63 -9.62 -17.64
N GLN A 143 -10.78 -10.09 -17.14
CA GLN A 143 -10.90 -11.11 -16.09
C GLN A 143 -10.19 -10.74 -14.76
N LEU A 144 -10.16 -9.45 -14.42
CA LEU A 144 -9.58 -8.96 -13.17
C LEU A 144 -10.55 -9.15 -12.01
N ASP A 145 -10.02 -9.34 -10.79
CA ASP A 145 -10.84 -9.53 -9.58
C ASP A 145 -11.43 -8.22 -9.04
N GLY A 146 -11.01 -7.08 -9.59
CA GLY A 146 -11.42 -5.77 -9.12
C GLY A 146 -10.49 -4.65 -9.60
N VAL A 147 -10.74 -3.46 -9.08
CA VAL A 147 -10.00 -2.24 -9.39
C VAL A 147 -9.75 -1.42 -8.12
N ASP A 148 -8.55 -0.87 -8.02
CA ASP A 148 -8.21 0.17 -7.07
C ASP A 148 -8.24 1.54 -7.77
N ILE A 149 -8.90 2.51 -7.16
CA ILE A 149 -9.03 3.88 -7.66
C ILE A 149 -7.93 4.72 -7.03
N ASP A 150 -6.82 4.83 -7.75
CA ASP A 150 -5.64 5.61 -7.35
C ASP A 150 -5.75 7.03 -7.89
N TYR A 151 -6.83 7.70 -7.48
CA TYR A 151 -7.11 9.09 -7.86
C TYR A 151 -6.10 10.01 -7.17
N GLU A 152 -5.18 10.61 -7.94
CA GLU A 152 -4.16 11.54 -7.46
C GLU A 152 -4.31 12.95 -8.08
N ASP A 153 -5.54 13.40 -8.32
CA ASP A 153 -5.83 14.76 -8.81
C ASP A 153 -5.73 15.79 -7.67
N PHE A 154 -4.48 16.10 -7.28
CA PHE A 154 -4.19 17.01 -6.17
C PHE A 154 -4.74 18.39 -6.40
N ASP A 155 -4.67 18.90 -7.62
CA ASP A 155 -5.20 20.21 -7.99
C ASP A 155 -6.71 20.29 -7.76
N ALA A 156 -7.47 19.23 -8.10
CA ALA A 156 -8.90 19.18 -7.81
C ALA A 156 -9.21 19.20 -6.32
N PHE A 157 -8.47 18.44 -5.49
CA PHE A 157 -8.61 18.52 -4.04
C PHE A 157 -8.18 19.88 -3.48
N ASN A 158 -7.10 20.47 -4.01
CA ASN A 158 -6.53 21.74 -3.56
C ASN A 158 -7.43 22.95 -3.86
N ARG A 159 -8.32 22.85 -4.87
CA ARG A 159 -9.38 23.85 -5.08
C ARG A 159 -10.35 23.94 -3.91
N LYS A 160 -10.54 22.85 -3.15
CA LYS A 160 -11.45 22.76 -2.00
C LYS A 160 -12.89 23.19 -2.31
N ASP A 161 -13.28 23.08 -3.58
CA ASP A 161 -14.58 23.51 -4.12
C ASP A 161 -15.62 22.36 -4.14
N GLY A 162 -15.17 21.12 -3.89
CA GLY A 162 -16.01 19.91 -3.88
C GLY A 162 -16.02 19.14 -5.17
N SER A 163 -15.30 19.62 -6.21
CA SER A 163 -15.30 19.00 -7.51
C SER A 163 -14.67 17.60 -7.48
N ALA A 164 -13.56 17.41 -6.76
CA ALA A 164 -12.93 16.11 -6.57
C ALA A 164 -13.87 15.11 -5.88
N GLU A 165 -14.48 15.51 -4.76
CA GLU A 165 -15.40 14.65 -4.02
C GLU A 165 -16.65 14.31 -4.84
N ALA A 166 -17.25 15.29 -5.53
CA ALA A 166 -18.41 15.06 -6.40
C ALA A 166 -18.09 14.11 -7.56
N TRP A 167 -16.89 14.23 -8.13
CA TRP A 167 -16.41 13.34 -9.18
C TRP A 167 -16.24 11.91 -8.64
N LEU A 168 -15.54 11.72 -7.52
CA LEU A 168 -15.32 10.42 -6.88
C LEU A 168 -16.64 9.73 -6.49
N ILE A 169 -17.59 10.48 -5.94
CA ILE A 169 -18.92 9.96 -5.56
C ILE A 169 -19.66 9.45 -6.80
N SER A 170 -19.70 10.25 -7.86
CA SER A 170 -20.39 9.89 -9.11
C SER A 170 -19.74 8.68 -9.78
N PHE A 171 -18.40 8.69 -9.85
CA PHE A 171 -17.60 7.61 -10.43
C PHE A 171 -17.82 6.30 -9.68
N THR A 172 -17.68 6.31 -8.35
CA THR A 172 -17.82 5.11 -7.50
C THR A 172 -19.23 4.54 -7.57
N THR A 173 -20.25 5.42 -7.56
CA THR A 173 -21.66 5.01 -7.67
C THR A 173 -21.92 4.33 -9.00
N GLU A 174 -21.42 4.88 -10.11
CA GLU A 174 -21.59 4.26 -11.43
C GLU A 174 -20.81 2.95 -11.53
N LEU A 175 -19.55 2.94 -11.12
CA LEU A 175 -18.67 1.77 -11.18
C LEU A 175 -19.31 0.56 -10.50
N ARG A 176 -19.92 0.75 -9.33
CA ARG A 176 -20.58 -0.32 -8.58
C ARG A 176 -21.84 -0.88 -9.21
N LYS A 177 -22.48 -0.19 -10.16
CA LYS A 177 -23.58 -0.78 -10.95
C LYS A 177 -23.08 -1.96 -11.79
N LYS A 178 -21.81 -1.92 -12.22
CA LYS A 178 -21.19 -2.95 -13.07
C LYS A 178 -20.23 -3.87 -12.32
N LEU A 179 -19.66 -3.41 -11.21
CA LEU A 179 -18.78 -4.18 -10.33
C LEU A 179 -19.41 -4.35 -8.94
N PRO A 180 -20.47 -5.17 -8.77
CA PRO A 180 -21.25 -5.19 -7.52
C PRO A 180 -20.43 -5.52 -6.28
N VAL A 181 -20.80 -4.90 -5.16
CA VAL A 181 -20.24 -5.19 -3.83
C VAL A 181 -20.34 -6.68 -3.54
N GLY A 182 -19.26 -7.28 -3.03
CA GLY A 182 -19.19 -8.72 -2.75
C GLY A 182 -18.99 -9.60 -3.98
N GLN A 183 -18.88 -9.03 -5.19
CA GLN A 183 -18.49 -9.75 -6.42
C GLN A 183 -17.13 -9.31 -6.95
N TYR A 184 -16.85 -8.01 -6.92
CA TYR A 184 -15.57 -7.43 -7.33
C TYR A 184 -15.00 -6.56 -6.22
N ILE A 185 -13.67 -6.53 -6.12
CA ILE A 185 -12.95 -5.60 -5.24
C ILE A 185 -13.01 -4.22 -5.86
N VAL A 186 -13.49 -3.23 -5.12
CA VAL A 186 -13.32 -1.80 -5.43
C VAL A 186 -12.76 -1.11 -4.22
N THR A 187 -11.53 -0.61 -4.36
CA THR A 187 -10.78 0.09 -3.32
C THR A 187 -10.35 1.44 -3.82
N HIS A 188 -9.92 2.31 -2.92
CA HIS A 188 -9.39 3.63 -3.26
C HIS A 188 -8.04 3.80 -2.57
N ALA A 189 -7.12 4.58 -3.15
CA ALA A 189 -5.79 4.85 -2.57
C ALA A 189 -5.57 6.35 -2.24
N PRO A 190 -6.40 6.97 -1.36
CA PRO A 190 -6.20 8.37 -1.00
C PRO A 190 -4.94 8.59 -0.17
N VAL A 191 -4.34 9.78 -0.29
CA VAL A 191 -3.34 10.24 0.70
C VAL A 191 -4.00 10.54 2.05
N ALA A 192 -3.28 10.27 3.14
CA ALA A 192 -3.82 10.45 4.50
C ALA A 192 -4.38 11.87 4.80
N PRO A 193 -3.75 12.98 4.35
CA PRO A 193 -4.28 14.33 4.60
C PRO A 193 -5.66 14.59 3.98
N TRP A 194 -6.09 13.85 2.97
CA TRP A 194 -7.42 14.05 2.35
C TRP A 194 -8.57 13.69 3.29
N PHE A 195 -8.32 13.00 4.40
CA PHE A 195 -9.33 12.75 5.44
C PHE A 195 -9.50 13.92 6.43
N ILE A 196 -8.68 14.98 6.35
CA ILE A 196 -8.79 16.16 7.20
C ILE A 196 -9.92 17.05 6.68
N SER A 197 -11.17 16.80 7.11
CA SER A 197 -12.34 17.54 6.62
C SER A 197 -12.22 19.05 6.78
N GLU A 198 -11.56 19.53 7.84
CA GLU A 198 -11.34 20.95 8.09
C GLU A 198 -10.46 21.60 7.02
N LEU A 199 -9.59 20.82 6.36
CA LEU A 199 -8.76 21.32 5.25
C LEU A 199 -9.57 21.52 3.97
N TYR A 200 -10.71 20.83 3.82
CA TYR A 200 -11.53 20.77 2.61
C TYR A 200 -12.96 21.32 2.81
N ASN A 201 -13.11 22.37 3.62
CA ASN A 201 -14.40 23.04 3.87
C ASN A 201 -15.49 22.08 4.40
N GLY A 202 -15.09 21.16 5.28
CA GLY A 202 -15.97 20.13 5.85
C GLY A 202 -16.12 18.87 4.98
N ARG A 203 -15.34 18.74 3.89
CA ARG A 203 -15.42 17.61 2.94
C ARG A 203 -14.22 16.67 3.04
N GLY A 204 -13.48 16.48 1.94
CA GLY A 204 -12.41 15.51 1.84
C GLY A 204 -12.90 14.08 1.66
N TYR A 205 -11.99 13.12 1.79
CA TYR A 205 -12.31 11.69 1.71
C TYR A 205 -13.21 11.19 2.84
N THR A 206 -13.23 11.88 3.99
CA THR A 206 -14.23 11.62 5.04
C THR A 206 -15.65 11.85 4.52
N TYR A 207 -15.87 12.90 3.72
CA TYR A 207 -17.16 13.12 3.07
C TYR A 207 -17.44 12.10 1.97
N VAL A 208 -16.43 11.70 1.19
CA VAL A 208 -16.58 10.60 0.21
C VAL A 208 -17.02 9.30 0.90
N ASP A 209 -16.41 8.92 2.03
CA ASP A 209 -16.83 7.72 2.80
C ASP A 209 -18.25 7.88 3.36
N GLN A 210 -18.65 9.07 3.82
CA GLN A 210 -20.03 9.30 4.26
C GLN A 210 -21.05 9.11 3.14
N GLN A 211 -20.72 9.49 1.90
CA GLN A 211 -21.64 9.42 0.76
C GLN A 211 -21.67 8.04 0.08
N VAL A 212 -20.49 7.44 -0.12
CA VAL A 212 -20.32 6.20 -0.90
C VAL A 212 -19.37 5.19 -0.24
N GLY A 213 -19.04 5.35 1.04
CA GLY A 213 -18.14 4.44 1.75
C GLY A 213 -18.68 3.01 1.82
N ASN A 214 -19.99 2.80 1.82
CA ASN A 214 -20.60 1.47 1.71
C ASN A 214 -20.38 0.80 0.34
N LEU A 215 -19.96 1.56 -0.67
CA LEU A 215 -19.59 1.10 -1.99
C LEU A 215 -18.08 0.86 -2.15
N ILE A 216 -17.26 1.23 -1.16
CA ILE A 216 -15.80 1.07 -1.21
C ILE A 216 -15.41 -0.02 -0.21
N ASP A 217 -14.72 -1.07 -0.65
CA ASP A 217 -14.39 -2.21 0.21
C ASP A 217 -13.38 -1.82 1.30
N TRP A 218 -12.34 -1.05 0.95
CA TRP A 218 -11.40 -0.42 1.89
C TRP A 218 -10.60 0.70 1.20
N TYR A 219 -9.81 1.42 2.00
CA TYR A 219 -8.89 2.46 1.57
C TYR A 219 -7.44 2.00 1.76
N ASN A 220 -6.68 1.94 0.67
CA ASN A 220 -5.23 1.77 0.65
C ASN A 220 -4.57 3.12 0.96
N VAL A 221 -4.70 3.60 2.21
CA VAL A 221 -4.33 4.98 2.55
C VAL A 221 -2.82 5.19 2.42
N GLN A 222 -2.42 6.13 1.59
CA GLN A 222 -1.01 6.45 1.37
C GLN A 222 -0.48 7.30 2.54
N PHE A 223 0.23 6.65 3.47
CA PHE A 223 0.94 7.32 4.58
C PHE A 223 2.38 7.64 4.20
N TYR A 224 2.59 8.17 3.00
CA TYR A 224 3.89 8.52 2.42
C TYR A 224 3.72 9.67 1.42
N ASN A 225 4.83 10.27 0.95
CA ASN A 225 4.84 11.47 0.10
C ASN A 225 4.21 12.74 0.70
N GLN A 226 4.04 12.83 2.02
CA GLN A 226 3.39 13.97 2.69
C GLN A 226 4.37 14.91 3.40
N GLY A 227 5.66 14.57 3.44
CA GLY A 227 6.71 15.35 4.10
C GLY A 227 7.74 14.43 4.74
N ALA A 228 8.98 14.93 4.91
CA ALA A 228 10.12 14.09 5.31
C ALA A 228 9.90 13.30 6.62
N THR A 229 9.17 13.89 7.56
CA THR A 229 8.90 13.29 8.88
C THR A 229 7.51 12.69 9.02
N GLU A 230 6.64 12.86 8.01
CA GLU A 230 5.23 12.54 8.13
C GLU A 230 4.98 11.03 8.17
N TYR A 231 4.28 10.58 9.21
CA TYR A 231 3.93 9.18 9.46
C TYR A 231 5.15 8.24 9.58
N THR A 232 6.34 8.74 9.91
CA THR A 232 7.58 7.93 10.00
C THR A 232 7.81 7.28 11.37
N THR A 233 6.95 7.55 12.34
CA THR A 233 6.95 6.95 13.69
C THR A 233 5.63 6.24 13.95
N CYS A 234 5.57 5.32 14.92
CA CYS A 234 4.29 4.69 15.28
C CYS A 234 3.27 5.71 15.78
N ASP A 235 3.69 6.68 16.60
CA ASP A 235 2.78 7.72 17.09
C ASP A 235 2.23 8.57 15.95
N GLY A 236 3.11 9.04 15.05
CA GLY A 236 2.73 9.84 13.87
C GLY A 236 1.81 9.10 12.90
N LEU A 237 2.07 7.81 12.70
CA LEU A 237 1.28 6.95 11.82
C LEU A 237 -0.07 6.58 12.44
N LEU A 238 -0.09 6.22 13.73
CA LEU A 238 -1.24 5.56 14.34
C LEU A 238 -2.13 6.53 15.11
N THR A 239 -1.57 7.41 15.93
CA THR A 239 -2.33 8.09 17.00
C THR A 239 -2.38 9.60 16.90
N GLU A 240 -1.29 10.24 16.52
CA GLU A 240 -1.16 11.70 16.54
C GLU A 240 -0.30 12.16 15.36
N SER A 241 -0.94 12.55 14.27
CA SER A 241 -0.25 13.12 13.12
C SER A 241 0.31 14.51 13.44
N SER A 242 1.19 15.03 12.58
CA SER A 242 1.86 16.30 12.84
C SER A 242 0.91 17.50 12.79
N SER A 243 1.41 18.66 13.22
CA SER A 243 0.71 19.93 13.03
C SER A 243 0.58 20.35 11.56
N THR A 244 1.37 19.77 10.65
CA THR A 244 1.26 20.00 9.20
C THR A 244 -0.03 19.35 8.67
N TRP A 245 -0.29 18.12 9.11
CA TRP A 245 -1.45 17.33 8.72
C TRP A 245 -2.23 16.87 9.94
N PRO A 246 -2.92 17.75 10.67
CA PRO A 246 -3.53 17.39 11.95
C PRO A 246 -4.74 16.48 11.78
N GLY A 247 -4.81 15.41 12.59
CA GLY A 247 -5.96 14.51 12.60
C GLY A 247 -6.02 13.52 11.43
N SER A 248 -4.88 13.17 10.84
CA SER A 248 -4.76 12.27 9.68
C SER A 248 -4.04 10.95 9.98
N SER A 249 -3.69 10.67 11.24
CA SER A 249 -3.19 9.33 11.63
C SER A 249 -4.33 8.29 11.61
N VAL A 250 -4.00 7.00 11.61
CA VAL A 250 -4.99 5.89 11.49
C VAL A 250 -6.18 6.04 12.45
N PHE A 251 -5.90 6.21 13.75
CA PHE A 251 -6.96 6.31 14.77
C PHE A 251 -7.67 7.67 14.75
N GLN A 252 -7.01 8.73 14.28
CA GLN A 252 -7.66 10.03 14.08
C GLN A 252 -8.61 10.01 12.86
N ILE A 253 -8.22 9.34 11.77
CA ILE A 253 -9.11 9.10 10.62
C ILE A 253 -10.32 8.28 11.06
N ALA A 254 -10.10 7.21 11.84
CA ALA A 254 -11.20 6.41 12.37
C ALA A 254 -12.16 7.23 13.27
N ALA A 255 -11.60 8.12 14.10
CA ALA A 255 -12.39 9.01 14.96
C ALA A 255 -13.26 10.01 14.18
N ARG A 256 -12.98 10.23 12.88
CA ARG A 256 -13.81 11.05 11.98
C ARG A 256 -14.97 10.28 11.34
N GLY A 257 -15.11 8.99 11.64
CA GLY A 257 -16.23 8.14 11.22
C GLY A 257 -15.91 7.12 10.15
N VAL A 258 -14.68 7.11 9.60
CA VAL A 258 -14.25 6.07 8.66
C VAL A 258 -14.09 4.74 9.42
N PRO A 259 -14.71 3.64 8.97
CA PRO A 259 -14.58 2.35 9.66
C PRO A 259 -13.12 1.92 9.80
N LEU A 260 -12.69 1.60 11.03
CA LEU A 260 -11.30 1.29 11.34
C LEU A 260 -10.76 0.10 10.52
N ASP A 261 -11.61 -0.87 10.21
CA ASP A 261 -11.25 -2.04 9.39
C ASP A 261 -11.09 -1.71 7.90
N LYS A 262 -11.46 -0.50 7.45
CA LYS A 262 -11.24 -0.02 6.08
C LYS A 262 -9.94 0.78 5.90
N ILE A 263 -9.23 1.13 6.97
CA ILE A 263 -8.02 1.98 6.89
C ILE A 263 -6.77 1.11 6.76
N VAL A 264 -6.47 0.64 5.55
CA VAL A 264 -5.25 -0.14 5.27
C VAL A 264 -4.04 0.81 5.26
N ILE A 265 -2.97 0.44 5.96
CA ILE A 265 -1.76 1.26 6.09
C ILE A 265 -0.90 1.07 4.84
N GLY A 266 -0.84 2.10 3.97
CA GLY A 266 0.05 2.15 2.81
C GLY A 266 1.43 2.70 3.15
N LYS A 267 2.49 1.94 2.81
CA LYS A 267 3.89 2.33 3.02
C LYS A 267 4.81 1.93 1.87
N PRO A 268 5.84 2.73 1.55
CA PRO A 268 6.84 2.30 0.60
C PRO A 268 7.68 1.16 1.19
N ALA A 269 8.08 0.20 0.36
CA ALA A 269 8.95 -0.89 0.81
C ALA A 269 10.44 -0.52 0.74
N ALA A 270 10.83 0.36 -0.19
CA ALA A 270 12.18 0.87 -0.36
C ALA A 270 12.21 2.40 -0.55
N ALA A 271 13.39 3.00 -0.36
CA ALA A 271 13.57 4.45 -0.38
C ALA A 271 13.32 5.09 -1.76
N ASN A 272 13.55 4.34 -2.84
CA ASN A 272 13.29 4.78 -4.21
C ASN A 272 11.82 4.57 -4.64
N ASN A 273 10.97 3.97 -3.78
CA ASN A 273 9.56 3.80 -4.12
C ASN A 273 8.74 5.07 -3.83
N ALA A 274 9.20 5.95 -2.94
CA ALA A 274 8.49 7.18 -2.59
C ALA A 274 9.47 8.30 -2.20
N ASN A 275 9.06 9.56 -2.33
CA ASN A 275 9.88 10.73 -1.95
C ASN A 275 10.13 10.80 -0.43
N ASN A 276 9.20 10.31 0.39
CA ASN A 276 9.33 10.25 1.86
C ASN A 276 8.32 9.26 2.46
N GLY A 277 8.38 9.03 3.78
CA GLY A 277 7.42 8.18 4.52
C GLY A 277 7.85 6.73 4.72
N LEU A 278 9.05 6.35 4.27
CA LEU A 278 9.64 5.03 4.51
C LEU A 278 9.81 4.77 6.01
N MET A 279 9.49 3.54 6.40
CA MET A 279 9.78 3.00 7.72
C MET A 279 10.57 1.71 7.52
N THR A 280 11.45 1.39 8.48
CA THR A 280 12.08 0.06 8.46
C THR A 280 11.00 -1.01 8.64
N THR A 281 11.20 -2.19 8.05
CA THR A 281 10.26 -3.31 8.14
C THR A 281 9.97 -3.68 9.61
N SER A 282 10.98 -3.65 10.48
CA SER A 282 10.84 -3.94 11.91
C SER A 282 10.05 -2.86 12.66
N LEU A 283 10.24 -1.59 12.32
CA LEU A 283 9.44 -0.51 12.90
C LEU A 283 7.99 -0.61 12.44
N LEU A 284 7.74 -0.85 11.15
CA LEU A 284 6.38 -1.03 10.63
C LEU A 284 5.67 -2.23 11.27
N ALA A 285 6.36 -3.36 11.45
CA ALA A 285 5.84 -4.51 12.20
C ALA A 285 5.50 -4.14 13.66
N SER A 286 6.33 -3.32 14.31
CA SER A 286 6.08 -2.85 15.67
C SER A 286 4.83 -1.97 15.75
N CYS A 287 4.67 -1.05 14.79
CA CYS A 287 3.48 -0.23 14.71
C CYS A 287 2.22 -1.07 14.42
N ALA A 288 2.31 -2.05 13.54
CA ALA A 288 1.22 -2.99 13.27
C ALA A 288 0.77 -3.73 14.55
N SER A 289 1.73 -4.20 15.37
CA SER A 289 1.44 -4.81 16.67
C SER A 289 0.72 -3.86 17.63
N GLN A 290 1.19 -2.61 17.73
CA GLN A 290 0.53 -1.58 18.53
C GLN A 290 -0.88 -1.29 18.03
N ALA A 291 -1.08 -1.20 16.71
CA ALA A 291 -2.38 -0.95 16.11
C ALA A 291 -3.38 -2.09 16.41
N VAL A 292 -2.93 -3.35 16.27
CA VAL A 292 -3.73 -4.54 16.62
C VAL A 292 -4.11 -4.56 18.09
N SER A 293 -3.20 -4.18 18.99
CA SER A 293 -3.50 -4.07 20.43
C SER A 293 -4.59 -3.01 20.74
N LYS A 294 -4.80 -2.06 19.82
CA LYS A 294 -5.82 -1.01 19.88
C LYS A 294 -7.06 -1.32 19.04
N GLY A 295 -7.20 -2.55 18.56
CA GLY A 295 -8.39 -3.04 17.84
C GLY A 295 -8.38 -2.81 16.33
N TRP A 296 -7.30 -2.31 15.75
CA TRP A 296 -7.17 -2.18 14.29
C TRP A 296 -6.81 -3.53 13.65
N ASN A 297 -7.43 -3.85 12.51
CA ASN A 297 -7.18 -5.11 11.80
C ASN A 297 -7.19 -4.97 10.26
N ALA A 298 -7.18 -3.76 9.70
CA ALA A 298 -7.46 -3.54 8.28
C ALA A 298 -6.41 -4.19 7.35
N GLY A 299 -5.12 -4.06 7.68
CA GLY A 299 -4.00 -4.67 6.95
C GLY A 299 -3.00 -3.68 6.34
N ILE A 300 -2.12 -4.15 5.46
CA ILE A 300 -0.97 -3.39 4.94
C ILE A 300 -1.05 -3.29 3.41
N MET A 301 -0.76 -2.10 2.90
CA MET A 301 -0.53 -1.84 1.49
C MET A 301 0.93 -1.43 1.27
N SER A 302 1.52 -1.81 0.13
CA SER A 302 2.83 -1.28 -0.25
C SER A 302 2.99 -0.92 -1.72
N TRP A 303 3.65 0.22 -1.93
CA TRP A 303 4.26 0.61 -3.19
C TRP A 303 5.78 0.40 -3.08
N GLN A 304 6.40 -0.57 -3.74
CA GLN A 304 5.80 -1.53 -4.67
C GLN A 304 6.62 -2.82 -4.77
N TYR A 305 6.08 -3.84 -5.44
CA TYR A 305 6.85 -4.99 -5.89
C TYR A 305 7.89 -4.54 -6.95
N PRO A 306 9.14 -5.04 -6.94
CA PRO A 306 9.64 -6.20 -6.18
C PRO A 306 10.20 -5.90 -4.79
N ASP A 307 10.41 -4.64 -4.43
CA ASP A 307 10.95 -4.26 -3.12
C ASP A 307 10.05 -4.74 -1.98
N ALA A 308 8.73 -4.63 -2.18
CA ALA A 308 7.66 -5.18 -1.34
C ALA A 308 7.52 -6.71 -1.52
N SER A 309 8.61 -7.45 -1.37
CA SER A 309 8.70 -8.89 -1.59
C SER A 309 7.85 -9.73 -0.60
N SER A 310 7.70 -11.03 -0.90
CA SER A 310 7.13 -12.01 0.06
C SER A 310 7.82 -11.96 1.43
N ALA A 311 9.13 -11.79 1.45
CA ALA A 311 9.92 -11.70 2.67
C ALA A 311 9.56 -10.44 3.49
N TRP A 312 9.42 -9.30 2.80
CA TRP A 312 9.05 -8.04 3.43
C TRP A 312 7.68 -8.13 4.11
N ILE A 313 6.65 -8.61 3.40
CA ILE A 313 5.29 -8.64 3.97
C ILE A 313 5.16 -9.64 5.10
N LYS A 314 5.80 -10.82 4.99
CA LYS A 314 5.79 -11.81 6.08
C LYS A 314 6.43 -11.26 7.35
N ALA A 315 7.47 -10.45 7.23
CA ALA A 315 8.09 -9.80 8.38
C ALA A 315 7.15 -8.77 9.03
N VAL A 316 6.42 -7.97 8.25
CA VAL A 316 5.42 -7.03 8.79
C VAL A 316 4.25 -7.78 9.46
N GLN A 317 3.80 -8.89 8.88
CA GLN A 317 2.71 -9.73 9.39
C GLN A 317 2.97 -10.32 10.77
N VAL A 318 4.24 -10.46 11.20
CA VAL A 318 4.56 -10.88 12.57
C VAL A 318 3.89 -9.94 13.58
N GLY A 319 3.94 -8.64 13.34
CA GLY A 319 3.28 -7.65 14.19
C GLY A 319 1.75 -7.77 14.21
N MET A 320 1.16 -8.12 13.05
CA MET A 320 -0.30 -8.28 12.91
C MET A 320 -0.87 -9.43 13.75
N SER A 321 -0.05 -10.40 14.15
CA SER A 321 -0.47 -11.51 15.01
C SER A 321 -0.62 -11.13 16.49
N GLY A 322 -0.41 -9.85 16.84
CA GLY A 322 -0.41 -9.35 18.22
C GLY A 322 0.90 -9.61 18.97
N ALA A 323 1.88 -10.25 18.33
CA ALA A 323 3.23 -10.37 18.86
C ALA A 323 3.98 -9.05 18.68
N ALA A 324 4.60 -8.55 19.75
CA ALA A 324 5.63 -7.53 19.61
C ALA A 324 6.80 -8.16 18.84
N PRO A 325 7.24 -7.60 17.69
CA PRO A 325 8.40 -8.15 17.01
C PRO A 325 9.62 -8.06 17.96
N GLY A 326 10.36 -9.16 18.08
CA GLY A 326 11.62 -9.18 18.83
C GLY A 326 12.66 -8.22 18.23
N PRO A 327 13.80 -7.98 18.91
CA PRO A 327 14.86 -7.15 18.36
C PRO A 327 15.25 -7.64 16.96
N THR A 328 15.19 -6.71 16.01
CA THR A 328 15.39 -6.78 14.56
C THR A 328 16.08 -8.06 14.04
N THR A 329 15.30 -9.02 13.55
CA THR A 329 15.76 -9.87 12.44
C THR A 329 15.55 -9.10 11.15
N THR A 330 16.64 -8.56 10.60
CA THR A 330 16.70 -8.12 9.21
C THR A 330 16.40 -9.35 8.34
N VAL A 331 15.19 -9.43 7.79
CA VAL A 331 14.95 -10.36 6.70
C VAL A 331 15.63 -9.74 5.49
N GLY A 332 16.82 -10.25 5.18
CA GLY A 332 17.57 -9.89 3.99
C GLY A 332 16.67 -10.05 2.76
N SER A 333 16.58 -8.98 1.98
CA SER A 333 16.25 -9.10 0.57
C SER A 333 17.29 -10.02 -0.07
N THR A 334 16.83 -10.93 -0.90
CA THR A 334 17.62 -11.94 -1.60
C THR A 334 18.82 -11.27 -2.27
N THR A 335 20.00 -11.80 -1.96
CA THR A 335 21.28 -11.45 -2.58
C THR A 335 21.18 -11.51 -4.11
N VAL A 336 21.13 -10.36 -4.77
CA VAL A 336 21.96 -10.17 -5.97
C VAL A 336 23.35 -9.84 -5.43
N VAL A 337 24.32 -10.66 -5.81
CA VAL A 337 25.69 -10.61 -5.30
C VAL A 337 26.31 -9.26 -5.64
N THR A 338 26.48 -8.41 -4.62
CA THR A 338 27.61 -7.48 -4.57
C THR A 338 28.12 -7.46 -3.13
N THR A 339 29.25 -8.11 -2.92
CA THR A 339 30.03 -8.09 -1.69
C THR A 339 30.36 -6.64 -1.29
N THR A 340 29.78 -6.17 -0.19
CA THR A 340 30.21 -4.95 0.49
C THR A 340 30.58 -5.26 1.93
N THR A 341 31.88 -5.31 2.17
CA THR A 341 32.46 -5.06 3.48
C THR A 341 32.10 -3.63 3.86
N SER A 342 31.28 -3.46 4.91
CA SER A 342 30.97 -2.17 5.50
C SER A 342 32.14 -1.73 6.38
N THR A 343 32.79 -0.64 6.01
CA THR A 343 33.53 0.22 6.95
C THR A 343 32.82 1.57 6.98
N ALA A 344 32.36 1.96 8.16
CA ALA A 344 31.81 3.28 8.44
C ALA A 344 32.80 4.38 8.04
N ILE A 345 32.32 5.40 7.33
CA ILE A 345 33.16 6.52 6.86
C ILE A 345 32.96 7.71 7.80
N THR A 346 34.02 8.01 8.54
CA THR A 346 34.20 9.19 9.39
C THR A 346 34.32 10.47 8.54
N SER A 347 33.91 11.61 9.11
CA SER A 347 34.12 12.94 8.50
C SER A 347 35.59 13.19 8.13
N PRO A 348 35.86 13.86 6.99
CA PRO A 348 37.23 14.07 6.50
C PRO A 348 38.05 14.93 7.46
N THR A 349 39.28 14.49 7.75
CA THR A 349 40.28 15.25 8.50
C THR A 349 41.12 16.07 7.51
N ALA A 350 41.45 17.32 7.83
CA ALA A 350 42.13 18.22 6.90
C ALA A 350 43.44 17.64 6.36
N GLY A 351 43.59 17.60 5.02
CA GLY A 351 44.84 17.22 4.34
C GLY A 351 45.00 15.73 3.99
N SER A 352 43.97 14.90 4.16
CA SER A 352 43.98 13.52 3.66
C SER A 352 42.67 13.12 3.01
N CYS A 353 42.76 12.59 1.78
CA CYS A 353 41.63 12.02 1.03
C CYS A 353 41.55 10.49 1.14
N ALA A 354 42.28 9.90 2.09
CA ALA A 354 42.25 8.46 2.31
C ALA A 354 40.82 8.00 2.62
N ASN A 355 40.35 6.96 1.92
CA ASN A 355 39.02 6.35 2.05
C ASN A 355 37.83 7.19 1.53
N MET A 356 38.07 8.25 0.76
CA MET A 356 37.02 9.00 0.06
C MET A 356 36.81 8.44 -1.36
N ALA A 357 35.56 8.32 -1.78
CA ALA A 357 35.21 7.80 -3.11
C ALA A 357 35.63 8.77 -4.22
N THR A 358 36.07 8.26 -5.37
CA THR A 358 36.33 9.09 -6.56
C THR A 358 35.04 9.50 -7.25
N TRP A 359 35.00 10.68 -7.87
CA TRP A 359 33.85 11.09 -8.69
C TRP A 359 33.68 10.15 -9.89
N ASP A 360 32.41 9.82 -10.16
CA ASP A 360 31.91 8.95 -11.21
C ASP A 360 30.73 9.64 -11.91
N SER A 361 30.77 9.71 -13.25
CA SER A 361 29.78 10.32 -14.13
C SER A 361 28.41 9.64 -14.12
N SER A 362 28.35 8.37 -13.73
CA SER A 362 27.12 7.58 -13.67
C SER A 362 26.41 7.65 -12.31
N THR A 363 26.97 8.42 -11.38
CA THR A 363 26.46 8.54 -10.01
C THR A 363 25.79 9.89 -9.81
N ILE A 364 24.60 9.86 -9.22
CA ILE A 364 23.87 11.05 -8.79
C ILE A 364 24.39 11.49 -7.43
N TYR A 365 24.70 12.78 -7.28
CA TYR A 365 25.21 13.36 -6.04
C TYR A 365 24.21 14.34 -5.42
N THR A 366 23.91 14.17 -4.13
CA THR A 366 23.10 15.12 -3.35
C THR A 366 23.98 16.02 -2.50
N ALA A 367 23.43 17.16 -2.07
CA ALA A 367 24.13 18.10 -1.19
C ALA A 367 24.70 17.39 0.06
N GLY A 368 25.98 17.62 0.35
CA GLY A 368 26.69 17.02 1.47
C GLY A 368 27.61 15.84 1.13
N VAL A 369 27.51 15.27 -0.08
CA VAL A 369 28.36 14.15 -0.51
C VAL A 369 29.77 14.63 -0.83
N PHE A 370 30.79 13.86 -0.44
CA PHE A 370 32.19 14.13 -0.72
C PHE A 370 32.75 13.17 -1.76
N VAL A 371 33.55 13.69 -2.70
CA VAL A 371 34.26 12.89 -3.71
C VAL A 371 35.67 13.40 -3.94
N VAL A 372 36.56 12.54 -4.41
CA VAL A 372 37.90 12.89 -4.89
C VAL A 372 37.87 13.03 -6.40
N TYR A 373 38.31 14.18 -6.90
CA TYR A 373 38.44 14.41 -8.34
C TYR A 373 39.65 15.31 -8.63
N GLN A 374 40.52 14.82 -9.54
CA GLN A 374 41.78 15.47 -9.94
C GLN A 374 42.69 15.89 -8.77
N GLY A 375 42.80 15.05 -7.72
CA GLY A 375 43.68 15.32 -6.58
C GLY A 375 43.12 16.35 -5.58
N PHE A 376 41.81 16.62 -5.60
CA PHE A 376 41.16 17.45 -4.59
C PHE A 376 39.94 16.74 -4.03
N LEU A 377 39.61 17.04 -2.77
CA LEU A 377 38.34 16.68 -2.18
C LEU A 377 37.30 17.75 -2.54
N TRP A 378 36.15 17.30 -3.02
CA TRP A 378 35.02 18.14 -3.41
C TRP A 378 33.79 17.74 -2.62
N LYS A 379 32.94 18.72 -2.33
CA LYS A 379 31.65 18.52 -1.67
C LYS A 379 30.52 18.99 -2.58
N ALA A 380 29.55 18.13 -2.86
CA ALA A 380 28.34 18.53 -3.57
C ALA A 380 27.57 19.54 -2.69
N ASN A 381 27.23 20.71 -3.24
CA ASN A 381 26.45 21.74 -2.55
C ASN A 381 24.96 21.71 -2.93
N GLN A 382 24.63 20.98 -4.00
CA GLN A 382 23.28 20.77 -4.51
C GLN A 382 23.18 19.40 -5.20
N TRP A 383 21.96 19.00 -5.54
CA TRP A 383 21.74 17.82 -6.38
C TRP A 383 22.40 18.02 -7.75
N ASN A 384 23.12 17.02 -8.25
CA ASN A 384 23.68 17.01 -9.59
C ASN A 384 23.87 15.58 -10.13
N ASP A 385 23.88 15.47 -11.45
CA ASP A 385 24.05 14.22 -12.21
C ASP A 385 24.98 14.49 -13.40
N ASP A 386 26.00 13.64 -13.58
CA ASP A 386 27.10 13.77 -14.56
C ASP A 386 27.83 15.14 -14.55
N GLU A 387 27.72 15.91 -13.47
CA GLU A 387 28.38 17.21 -13.35
C GLU A 387 29.79 17.06 -12.75
N VAL A 388 30.80 17.43 -13.53
CA VAL A 388 32.22 17.30 -13.14
C VAL A 388 32.60 18.31 -12.04
N PRO A 389 33.26 17.90 -10.94
CA PRO A 389 33.74 18.81 -9.92
C PRO A 389 34.72 19.85 -10.46
N GLY A 390 34.42 21.14 -10.24
CA GLY A 390 35.12 22.28 -10.83
C GLY A 390 34.58 22.73 -12.19
N GLY A 391 33.48 22.15 -12.66
CA GLY A 391 32.75 22.56 -13.86
C GLY A 391 32.00 23.90 -13.70
N PRO A 392 31.45 24.45 -14.80
CA PRO A 392 30.83 25.78 -14.83
C PRO A 392 29.50 25.85 -14.06
N SER A 393 28.89 24.71 -13.70
CA SER A 393 27.60 24.62 -13.01
C SER A 393 27.62 25.10 -11.56
N GLY A 394 28.81 25.17 -10.93
CA GLY A 394 28.95 25.59 -9.54
C GLY A 394 28.41 24.59 -8.50
N ALA A 395 28.07 23.35 -8.91
CA ALA A 395 27.47 22.33 -8.05
C ALA A 395 28.41 21.74 -6.97
N TRP A 396 29.69 22.10 -7.03
CA TRP A 396 30.76 21.51 -6.23
C TRP A 396 31.60 22.57 -5.52
N ASP A 397 31.73 22.43 -4.20
CA ASP A 397 32.65 23.22 -3.39
C ASP A 397 34.00 22.49 -3.31
N LYS A 398 35.09 23.16 -3.71
CA LYS A 398 36.44 22.64 -3.52
C LYS A 398 36.82 22.74 -2.05
N VAL A 399 37.18 21.62 -1.42
CA VAL A 399 37.45 21.57 0.03
C VAL A 399 38.93 21.76 0.32
N PHE A 400 39.78 20.79 -0.03
CA PHE A 400 41.25 20.88 0.07
C PHE A 400 41.94 19.96 -0.93
N SER A 401 43.24 20.17 -1.17
CA SER A 401 44.07 19.27 -1.98
C SER A 401 44.33 17.95 -1.25
N CYS A 402 44.14 16.86 -1.98
CA CYS A 402 44.83 15.61 -1.74
C CYS A 402 46.28 15.76 -2.27
#